data_AF-A0A6N9ZID9-F1
#
_entry.id   AF-A0A6N9ZID9-F1
#
_cell.length_a   1.000
_cell.length_b   1.000
_cell.length_c   1.000
_cell.angle_alpha   90.00
_cell.angle_beta   90.00
_cell.angle_gamma   90.00
#
_symmetry.space_group_name_H-M   'P 1'
#
loop_
_entity.id
_entity.type
_entity.pdbx_description
1 polymer ?
#
loop_
_entity_poly.entity_id
_entity_poly.type
_entity_poly.pdbx_seq_one_letter_code
_entity_poly.pdbx_strand_id
1 'polypeptide(L)'
;MAKSSSDPRDEVNAPLAHGALNLPLVTIDDYNNELRDKDGFVGDNANKKTFQLKLDDWRKRIRKVGDDPLGKAATEKLSKKKIDAFLKGEDMEAAALVMGAVEDFAQDFADVIGKFLKDKRWTKTERIVVGGGFRQSRFGELAIARTMVILKVAGVDVEVVPIAHHPDEAGLIGAVHLMPRWMFKGHEVILAVDIGGTNVRAGVVKFGKDDVPNFADASVWESAIWRHADDEPSRTATIEKLAAMLRDLIGKAEKANLKPAPIIGIACPGIIKADGSIERGGQNLPGGNWESDSFNLPAALMKAIPEIGDDSTFVMMHNDAVVQGLSQIPFMNDVSRWAVLTIGTGLGNAHFTNREGTKAR
;
A
#
# COMPACT_ATOMS: atom_id res chain seq x y z
N MET A 1 20.49 25.66 -22.56
CA MET A 1 19.53 24.62 -22.08
C MET A 1 18.71 25.24 -20.96
N ALA A 2 17.48 25.64 -21.24
CA ALA A 2 16.60 26.26 -20.27
C ALA A 2 16.08 25.18 -19.29
N LYS A 3 16.18 25.43 -17.99
CA LYS A 3 15.55 24.62 -16.95
C LYS A 3 14.04 24.66 -17.17
N SER A 4 13.46 23.54 -17.58
CA SER A 4 12.02 23.32 -17.54
C SER A 4 11.57 23.40 -16.07
N SER A 5 11.02 24.55 -15.69
CA SER A 5 10.15 24.66 -14.53
C SER A 5 8.77 24.17 -14.97
N SER A 6 8.24 23.15 -14.31
CA SER A 6 6.85 22.72 -14.45
C SER A 6 5.91 23.92 -14.45
N ASP A 7 5.08 24.04 -15.48
CA ASP A 7 4.06 25.08 -15.55
C ASP A 7 2.98 24.79 -14.49
N PRO A 8 2.63 25.74 -13.60
CA PRO A 8 1.56 25.56 -12.64
C PRO A 8 0.22 25.12 -13.27
N ARG A 9 0.03 25.38 -14.57
CA ARG A 9 -1.18 25.01 -15.33
C ARG A 9 -1.40 23.50 -15.47
N ASP A 10 -0.37 22.66 -15.34
CA ASP A 10 -0.53 21.20 -15.45
C ASP A 10 -1.06 20.54 -14.17
N GLU A 11 -0.86 21.15 -12.98
CA GLU A 11 -1.53 20.74 -11.73
C GLU A 11 -3.01 21.15 -11.69
N VAL A 12 -3.40 22.17 -12.47
CA VAL A 12 -4.72 22.82 -12.41
C VAL A 12 -5.84 22.03 -13.11
N ASN A 13 -5.51 21.06 -13.96
CA ASN A 13 -6.49 20.30 -14.75
C ASN A 13 -6.75 18.85 -14.27
N ALA A 14 -6.16 18.42 -13.15
CA ALA A 14 -6.46 17.10 -12.58
C ALA A 14 -7.85 17.13 -11.90
N PRO A 15 -8.79 16.24 -12.25
CA PRO A 15 -10.12 16.24 -11.64
C PRO A 15 -10.01 15.90 -10.15
N LEU A 16 -10.58 16.74 -9.29
CA LEU A 16 -10.77 16.45 -7.87
C LEU A 16 -11.95 15.47 -7.72
N ALA A 17 -11.68 14.19 -7.96
CA ALA A 17 -12.66 13.12 -7.86
C ALA A 17 -12.06 11.89 -7.17
N HIS A 18 -12.89 11.16 -6.43
CA HIS A 18 -12.49 9.87 -5.86
C HIS A 18 -12.08 8.90 -6.98
N GLY A 19 -11.07 8.06 -6.72
CA GLY A 19 -10.62 7.08 -7.71
C GLY A 19 -10.08 7.67 -9.02
N ALA A 20 -9.76 8.97 -9.08
CA ALA A 20 -9.28 9.63 -10.29
C ALA A 20 -8.04 8.93 -10.87
N LEU A 21 -8.03 8.73 -12.19
CA LEU A 21 -6.87 8.13 -12.90
C LEU A 21 -5.79 9.17 -13.22
N ASN A 22 -6.16 10.44 -13.37
CA ASN A 22 -5.23 11.52 -13.66
C ASN A 22 -4.96 12.31 -12.37
N LEU A 23 -3.81 12.06 -11.75
CA LEU A 23 -3.35 12.77 -10.56
C LEU A 23 -2.35 13.87 -10.94
N PRO A 24 -1.98 14.77 -10.00
CA PRO A 24 -1.09 15.89 -10.31
C PRO A 24 0.28 15.48 -10.88
N LEU A 25 0.87 14.39 -10.38
CA LEU A 25 2.23 13.97 -10.75
C LEU A 25 2.29 12.69 -11.60
N VAL A 26 1.21 11.91 -11.61
CA VAL A 26 1.15 10.60 -12.28
C VAL A 26 -0.20 10.37 -12.94
N THR A 27 -0.21 9.54 -13.98
CA THR A 27 -1.41 8.88 -14.48
C THR A 27 -1.42 7.45 -13.96
N ILE A 28 -2.56 6.97 -13.47
CA ILE A 28 -2.77 5.59 -13.07
C ILE A 28 -3.29 4.84 -14.29
N ASP A 29 -2.47 3.93 -14.83
CA ASP A 29 -2.81 3.16 -16.02
C ASP A 29 -3.71 1.96 -15.70
N ASP A 30 -3.57 1.42 -14.49
CA ASP A 30 -4.26 0.22 -14.03
C ASP A 30 -4.17 0.12 -12.51
N TYR A 31 -5.19 -0.45 -11.86
CA TYR A 31 -5.14 -0.83 -10.45
C TYR A 31 -6.22 -1.87 -10.16
N ASN A 32 -6.02 -2.62 -9.07
CA ASN A 32 -6.91 -3.73 -8.71
C ASN A 32 -7.12 -4.70 -9.90
N ASN A 33 -6.07 -4.95 -10.68
CA ASN A 33 -6.10 -5.81 -11.84
C ASN A 33 -6.35 -7.26 -11.41
N GLU A 34 -7.46 -7.79 -11.90
CA GLU A 34 -8.01 -9.11 -11.65
C GLU A 34 -7.51 -10.12 -12.69
N LEU A 35 -6.22 -10.06 -13.06
CA LEU A 35 -5.62 -10.93 -14.08
C LEU A 35 -5.81 -12.40 -13.69
N ARG A 36 -6.34 -13.19 -14.63
CA ARG A 36 -6.61 -14.62 -14.45
C ARG A 36 -5.81 -15.48 -15.41
N ASP A 37 -5.49 -16.69 -14.96
CA ASP A 37 -5.05 -17.78 -15.80
C ASP A 37 -5.96 -19.01 -15.63
N LYS A 38 -5.52 -20.17 -16.13
CA LYS A 38 -6.27 -21.43 -16.04
C LYS A 38 -6.49 -21.91 -14.60
N ASP A 39 -5.67 -21.46 -13.65
CA ASP A 39 -5.64 -21.94 -12.26
C ASP A 39 -6.30 -20.94 -11.29
N GLY A 40 -6.70 -19.75 -11.75
CA GLY A 40 -7.42 -18.76 -10.94
C GLY A 40 -6.92 -17.33 -11.16
N PHE A 41 -6.95 -16.51 -10.11
CA PHE A 41 -6.31 -15.20 -10.15
C PHE A 41 -4.79 -15.36 -10.05
N VAL A 42 -4.06 -14.67 -10.92
CA VAL A 42 -2.60 -14.72 -10.95
C VAL A 42 -2.01 -14.27 -9.61
N GLY A 43 -2.58 -13.23 -9.01
CA GLY A 43 -2.11 -12.69 -7.72
C GLY A 43 -2.27 -13.62 -6.52
N ASP A 44 -3.10 -14.67 -6.61
CA ASP A 44 -3.26 -15.65 -5.52
C ASP A 44 -1.99 -16.48 -5.28
N ASN A 45 -1.07 -16.50 -6.25
CA ASN A 45 0.23 -17.16 -6.13
C ASN A 45 1.30 -16.28 -5.45
N ALA A 46 0.99 -15.03 -5.09
CA ALA A 46 1.95 -14.10 -4.49
C ALA A 46 1.35 -13.33 -3.30
N ASN A 47 0.93 -14.05 -2.26
CA ASN A 47 0.46 -13.46 -1.00
C ASN A 47 1.09 -14.15 0.22
N LYS A 48 0.82 -13.60 1.42
CA LYS A 48 1.37 -14.12 2.69
C LYS A 48 1.03 -15.60 2.92
N LYS A 49 -0.18 -16.03 2.54
CA LYS A 49 -0.63 -17.42 2.72
C LYS A 49 0.17 -18.36 1.83
N THR A 50 0.47 -17.96 0.59
CA THR A 50 1.28 -18.76 -0.33
C THR A 50 2.68 -19.04 0.24
N PHE A 51 3.36 -18.03 0.80
CA PHE A 51 4.64 -18.26 1.47
C PHE A 51 4.53 -19.25 2.64
N GLN A 52 3.48 -19.13 3.47
CA GLN A 52 3.26 -20.07 4.58
C GLN A 52 3.02 -21.50 4.09
N LEU A 53 2.34 -21.68 2.96
CA LEU A 53 2.14 -23.00 2.34
C LEU A 53 3.47 -23.58 1.85
N LYS A 54 4.32 -22.81 1.17
CA LYS A 54 5.66 -23.26 0.76
C LYS A 54 6.50 -23.70 1.96
N LEU A 55 6.49 -22.90 3.03
CA LEU A 55 7.20 -23.25 4.26
C LEU A 55 6.66 -24.54 4.88
N ASP A 56 5.34 -24.72 4.92
CA ASP A 56 4.72 -25.92 5.47
C ASP A 56 5.03 -27.17 4.62
N ASP A 57 5.08 -27.03 3.29
CA ASP A 57 5.44 -28.12 2.39
C ASP A 57 6.88 -28.59 2.60
N TRP A 58 7.83 -27.67 2.81
CA TRP A 58 9.20 -28.02 3.20
C TRP A 58 9.26 -28.77 4.53
N ARG A 59 8.53 -28.29 5.55
CA ARG A 59 8.44 -28.98 6.85
C ARG A 59 7.80 -30.37 6.74
N LYS A 60 6.78 -30.54 5.89
CA LYS A 60 6.19 -31.86 5.63
C LYS A 60 7.18 -32.81 4.96
N ARG A 61 8.00 -32.32 4.03
CA ARG A 61 9.03 -33.13 3.35
C ARG A 61 10.09 -33.61 4.33
N ILE A 62 10.63 -32.73 5.18
CA ILE A 62 11.68 -33.11 6.13
C ILE A 62 11.18 -34.09 7.20
N ARG A 63 9.94 -33.91 7.69
CA ARG A 63 9.31 -34.82 8.66
C ARG A 63 9.14 -36.26 8.18
N LYS A 64 9.19 -36.51 6.86
CA LYS A 64 9.15 -37.88 6.32
C LYS A 64 10.46 -38.63 6.51
N VAL A 65 11.57 -37.91 6.71
CA VAL A 65 12.93 -38.47 6.72
C VAL A 65 13.72 -38.13 7.98
N GLY A 66 13.23 -37.22 8.83
CA GLY A 66 13.90 -36.81 10.07
C GLY A 66 13.07 -35.81 10.88
N ASP A 67 13.71 -35.18 11.86
CA ASP A 67 13.09 -34.17 12.70
C ASP A 67 12.91 -32.83 11.94
N ASP A 68 11.86 -32.09 12.29
CA ASP A 68 11.62 -30.73 11.77
C ASP A 68 12.45 -29.71 12.56
N PRO A 69 13.44 -29.03 11.93
CA PRO A 69 14.29 -28.06 12.62
C PRO A 69 13.52 -26.80 13.07
N LEU A 70 12.31 -26.58 12.55
CA LEU A 70 11.43 -25.49 13.03
C LEU A 70 10.57 -25.91 14.24
N GLY A 71 10.70 -27.15 14.68
CA GLY A 71 10.01 -27.73 15.83
C GLY A 71 8.55 -28.12 15.55
N LYS A 72 7.78 -28.30 16.62
CA LYS A 72 6.42 -28.87 16.56
C LYS A 72 5.29 -27.85 16.32
N ALA A 73 5.56 -26.56 16.46
CA ALA A 73 4.54 -25.52 16.29
C ALA A 73 4.01 -25.52 14.85
N ALA A 74 2.68 -25.50 14.67
CA ALA A 74 2.08 -25.42 13.34
C ALA A 74 2.56 -24.17 12.57
N THR A 75 2.73 -24.28 11.26
CA THR A 75 3.33 -23.21 10.42
C THR A 75 2.53 -21.91 10.48
N GLU A 76 1.19 -22.01 10.50
CA GLU A 76 0.26 -20.89 10.66
C GLU A 76 0.43 -20.11 11.97
N LYS A 77 0.97 -20.75 13.03
CA LYS A 77 1.22 -20.14 14.33
C LYS A 77 2.59 -19.47 14.42
N LEU A 78 3.45 -19.64 13.40
CA LEU A 78 4.75 -18.98 13.37
C LEU A 78 4.57 -17.51 13.00
N SER A 79 4.99 -16.63 13.90
CA SER A 79 5.04 -15.19 13.62
C SER A 79 6.19 -14.88 12.65
N LYS A 80 6.10 -13.75 11.92
CA LYS A 80 7.20 -13.28 11.05
C LYS A 80 8.52 -13.21 11.80
N LYS A 81 8.50 -12.67 13.03
CA LYS A 81 9.67 -12.58 13.91
C LYS A 81 10.28 -13.94 14.22
N LYS A 82 9.45 -14.98 14.40
CA LYS A 82 9.95 -16.34 14.66
C LYS A 82 10.57 -16.95 13.41
N ILE A 83 9.98 -16.75 12.23
CA ILE A 83 10.55 -17.20 10.94
C ILE A 83 11.89 -16.50 10.69
N ASP A 84 11.97 -15.18 10.91
CA ASP A 84 13.22 -14.42 10.81
C ASP A 84 14.28 -14.88 11.83
N ALA A 85 13.87 -15.31 13.02
CA ALA A 85 14.79 -15.84 14.02
C ALA A 85 15.42 -17.17 13.59
N PHE A 86 14.68 -18.02 12.87
CA PHE A 86 15.24 -19.25 12.29
C PHE A 86 16.28 -18.93 11.21
N LEU A 87 16.00 -17.93 10.38
CA LEU A 87 16.91 -17.50 9.32
C LEU A 87 18.22 -16.87 9.85
N LYS A 88 18.17 -16.22 11.02
CA LYS A 88 19.32 -15.54 11.66
C LYS A 88 20.02 -16.38 12.74
N GLY A 89 19.46 -17.53 13.07
CA GLY A 89 19.94 -18.38 14.16
C GLY A 89 21.17 -19.20 13.78
N GLU A 90 21.73 -19.89 14.76
CA GLU A 90 22.88 -20.80 14.58
C GLU A 90 22.49 -22.16 13.99
N ASP A 91 21.19 -22.51 14.02
CA ASP A 91 20.66 -23.73 13.40
C ASP A 91 20.60 -23.55 11.87
N MET A 92 21.64 -24.06 11.21
CA MET A 92 21.80 -23.96 9.76
C MET A 92 20.75 -24.77 8.99
N GLU A 93 20.22 -25.85 9.55
CA GLU A 93 19.15 -26.62 8.91
C GLU A 93 17.83 -25.85 8.93
N ALA A 94 17.51 -25.20 10.07
CA ALA A 94 16.36 -24.31 10.17
C ALA A 94 16.46 -23.14 9.17
N ALA A 95 17.64 -22.52 9.06
CA ALA A 95 17.89 -21.44 8.11
C ALA A 95 17.74 -21.92 6.65
N ALA A 96 18.34 -23.07 6.31
CA ALA A 96 18.26 -23.67 4.98
C ALA A 96 16.82 -24.03 4.58
N LEU A 97 16.01 -24.53 5.53
CA LEU A 97 14.60 -24.83 5.30
C LEU A 97 13.81 -23.57 4.95
N VAL A 98 14.00 -22.48 5.71
CA VAL A 98 13.36 -21.18 5.40
C VAL A 98 13.81 -20.65 4.04
N MET A 99 15.10 -20.78 3.71
CA MET A 99 15.63 -20.38 2.40
C MET A 99 15.01 -21.17 1.24
N GLY A 100 14.71 -22.46 1.42
CA GLY A 100 13.96 -23.24 0.43
C GLY A 100 12.56 -22.68 0.15
N ALA A 101 11.85 -22.25 1.21
CA ALA A 101 10.55 -21.60 1.05
C ALA A 101 10.66 -20.21 0.39
N VAL A 102 11.74 -19.46 0.68
CA VAL A 102 12.04 -18.18 0.02
C VAL A 102 12.29 -18.38 -1.47
N GLU A 103 13.04 -19.41 -1.86
CA GLU A 103 13.28 -19.76 -3.27
C GLU A 103 11.96 -20.08 -3.99
N ASP A 104 11.18 -21.01 -3.45
CA ASP A 104 9.93 -21.44 -4.09
C ASP A 104 8.93 -20.28 -4.24
N PHE A 105 8.84 -19.40 -3.23
CA PHE A 105 8.00 -18.20 -3.32
C PHE A 105 8.54 -17.21 -4.36
N ALA A 106 9.85 -17.00 -4.44
CA ALA A 106 10.44 -16.06 -5.38
C ALA A 106 10.26 -16.51 -6.85
N GLN A 107 10.26 -17.82 -7.11
CA GLN A 107 9.93 -18.38 -8.43
C GLN A 107 8.47 -18.08 -8.80
N ASP A 108 7.53 -18.40 -7.92
CA ASP A 108 6.10 -18.09 -8.13
C ASP A 108 5.88 -16.59 -8.33
N PHE A 109 6.58 -15.75 -7.55
CA PHE A 109 6.44 -14.30 -7.65
C PHE A 109 7.04 -13.73 -8.95
N ALA A 110 8.16 -14.28 -9.42
CA ALA A 110 8.72 -13.94 -10.73
C ALA A 110 7.74 -14.30 -11.87
N ASP A 111 7.08 -15.46 -11.77
CA ASP A 111 6.05 -15.87 -12.73
C ASP A 111 4.83 -14.93 -12.71
N VAL A 112 4.40 -14.50 -11.52
CA VAL A 112 3.33 -13.50 -11.36
C VAL A 112 3.72 -12.18 -12.03
N ILE A 113 4.91 -11.65 -11.76
CA ILE A 113 5.42 -10.43 -12.39
C ILE A 113 5.47 -10.60 -13.92
N GLY A 114 6.01 -11.72 -14.40
CA GLY A 114 6.10 -12.01 -15.83
C GLY A 114 4.74 -12.07 -16.52
N LYS A 115 3.67 -12.47 -15.81
CA LYS A 115 2.29 -12.42 -16.33
C LYS A 115 1.73 -11.00 -16.36
N PHE A 116 1.96 -10.20 -15.32
CA PHE A 116 1.59 -8.77 -15.31
C PHE A 116 2.25 -8.01 -16.45
N LEU A 117 3.57 -8.18 -16.65
CA LEU A 117 4.32 -7.47 -17.71
C LEU A 117 3.86 -7.81 -19.14
N LYS A 118 3.07 -8.87 -19.34
CA LYS A 118 2.43 -9.21 -20.62
C LYS A 118 1.09 -8.49 -20.84
N ASP A 119 0.45 -7.95 -19.79
CA ASP A 119 -0.73 -7.10 -19.93
C ASP A 119 -0.33 -5.79 -20.62
N LYS A 120 -1.14 -5.35 -21.60
CA LYS A 120 -0.88 -4.15 -22.39
C LYS A 120 -0.64 -2.91 -21.52
N ARG A 121 -1.36 -2.77 -20.41
CA ARG A 121 -1.26 -1.62 -19.48
C ARG A 121 0.04 -1.60 -18.70
N TRP A 122 0.68 -2.76 -18.53
CA TRP A 122 1.93 -2.95 -17.78
C TRP A 122 3.15 -3.07 -18.70
N THR A 123 2.96 -2.94 -20.02
CA THR A 123 4.09 -2.97 -20.97
C THR A 123 5.04 -1.81 -20.71
N LYS A 124 6.35 -2.08 -20.86
CA LYS A 124 7.44 -1.11 -20.61
C LYS A 124 7.51 -0.62 -19.16
N THR A 125 7.03 -1.40 -18.19
CA THR A 125 7.30 -1.13 -16.77
C THR A 125 8.81 -1.20 -16.54
N GLU A 126 9.41 -0.13 -16.03
CA GLU A 126 10.85 -0.05 -15.75
C GLU A 126 11.16 -0.47 -14.31
N ARG A 127 10.24 -0.20 -13.37
CA ARG A 127 10.40 -0.53 -11.95
C ARG A 127 9.12 -0.99 -11.29
N ILE A 128 9.22 -2.04 -10.47
CA ILE A 128 8.15 -2.55 -9.63
C ILE A 128 8.57 -2.39 -8.17
N VAL A 129 7.77 -1.65 -7.42
CA VAL A 129 7.93 -1.51 -5.98
C VAL A 129 7.11 -2.57 -5.26
N VAL A 130 7.73 -3.27 -4.31
CA VAL A 130 7.06 -4.31 -3.52
C VAL A 130 6.83 -3.83 -2.09
N GLY A 131 5.56 -3.67 -1.75
CA GLY A 131 5.09 -3.21 -0.45
C GLY A 131 4.31 -4.26 0.33
N GLY A 132 3.47 -3.79 1.25
CA GLY A 132 2.69 -4.63 2.14
C GLY A 132 3.49 -5.23 3.29
N GLY A 133 2.77 -5.88 4.21
CA GLY A 133 3.36 -6.39 5.44
C GLY A 133 4.44 -7.47 5.21
N PHE A 134 4.43 -8.17 4.07
CA PHE A 134 5.44 -9.19 3.76
C PHE A 134 6.87 -8.63 3.75
N ARG A 135 7.06 -7.42 3.19
CA ARG A 135 8.34 -6.70 3.15
C ARG A 135 8.94 -6.42 4.53
N GLN A 136 8.13 -6.37 5.60
CA GLN A 136 8.63 -6.08 6.96
C GLN A 136 9.47 -7.21 7.59
N SER A 137 9.59 -8.35 6.92
CA SER A 137 10.36 -9.50 7.40
C SER A 137 11.63 -9.70 6.60
N ARG A 138 12.67 -10.25 7.22
CA ARG A 138 13.93 -10.53 6.53
C ARG A 138 13.75 -11.56 5.42
N PHE A 139 12.94 -12.61 5.66
CA PHE A 139 12.61 -13.56 4.60
C PHE A 139 11.85 -12.91 3.43
N GLY A 140 11.00 -11.91 3.71
CA GLY A 140 10.29 -11.16 2.67
C GLY A 140 11.21 -10.29 1.83
N GLU A 141 12.15 -9.58 2.46
CA GLU A 141 13.21 -8.85 1.74
C GLU A 141 14.04 -9.77 0.84
N LEU A 142 14.44 -10.95 1.36
CA LEU A 142 15.19 -11.93 0.59
C LEU A 142 14.37 -12.49 -0.57
N ALA A 143 13.07 -12.74 -0.39
CA ALA A 143 12.20 -13.19 -1.46
C ALA A 143 12.08 -12.15 -2.58
N ILE A 144 11.95 -10.86 -2.25
CA ILE A 144 11.95 -9.75 -3.23
C ILE A 144 13.28 -9.70 -3.98
N ALA A 145 14.40 -9.69 -3.25
CA ALA A 145 15.74 -9.67 -3.86
C ALA A 145 15.99 -10.91 -4.74
N ARG A 146 15.52 -12.08 -4.30
CA ARG A 146 15.65 -13.34 -5.06
C ARG A 146 14.80 -13.32 -6.33
N THR A 147 13.60 -12.77 -6.26
CA THR A 147 12.72 -12.56 -7.43
C THR A 147 13.42 -11.69 -8.47
N MET A 148 14.06 -10.60 -8.06
CA MET A 148 14.86 -9.75 -8.96
C MET A 148 15.98 -10.53 -9.65
N VAL A 149 16.69 -11.40 -8.92
CA VAL A 149 17.74 -12.25 -9.51
C VAL A 149 17.16 -13.21 -10.56
N ILE A 150 16.02 -13.84 -10.27
CA ILE A 150 15.35 -14.77 -11.20
C ILE A 150 14.94 -14.05 -12.48
N LEU A 151 14.29 -12.89 -12.36
CA LEU A 151 13.88 -12.06 -13.50
C LEU A 151 15.07 -11.62 -14.36
N LYS A 152 16.17 -11.20 -13.71
CA LYS A 152 17.40 -10.82 -14.40
C LYS A 152 18.01 -11.97 -15.20
N VAL A 153 18.05 -13.18 -14.63
CA VAL A 153 18.53 -14.38 -15.33
C VAL A 153 17.61 -14.73 -16.51
N ALA A 154 16.31 -14.50 -16.37
CA ALA A 154 15.33 -14.68 -17.45
C ALA A 154 15.39 -13.58 -18.53
N GLY A 155 16.27 -12.58 -18.41
CA GLY A 155 16.41 -11.49 -19.38
C GLY A 155 15.24 -10.50 -19.34
N VAL A 156 14.49 -10.44 -18.23
CA VAL A 156 13.41 -9.47 -18.07
C VAL A 156 14.00 -8.14 -17.62
N ASP A 157 13.82 -7.11 -18.45
CA ASP A 157 14.31 -5.74 -18.21
C ASP A 157 13.35 -4.98 -17.31
N VAL A 158 13.41 -5.24 -16.01
CA VAL A 158 12.64 -4.55 -14.96
C VAL A 158 13.43 -4.56 -13.66
N GLU A 159 13.36 -3.47 -12.89
CA GLU A 159 13.90 -3.43 -11.53
C GLU A 159 12.80 -3.79 -10.52
N VAL A 160 13.08 -4.69 -9.57
CA VAL A 160 12.17 -5.01 -8.46
C VAL A 160 12.80 -4.62 -7.15
N VAL A 161 12.19 -3.64 -6.47
CA VAL A 161 12.73 -3.04 -5.25
C VAL A 161 11.70 -3.08 -4.11
N PRO A 162 12.13 -3.20 -2.85
CA PRO A 162 11.22 -3.01 -1.73
C PRO A 162 10.74 -1.56 -1.67
N ILE A 163 9.53 -1.35 -1.16
CA ILE A 163 9.01 -0.01 -0.85
C ILE A 163 9.96 0.73 0.10
N ALA A 164 10.24 2.01 -0.20
CA ALA A 164 11.19 2.81 0.57
C ALA A 164 10.66 3.12 1.97
N HIS A 165 9.42 3.63 2.04
CA HIS A 165 8.74 3.94 3.30
C HIS A 165 8.40 2.67 4.08
N HIS A 166 8.23 2.81 5.40
CA HIS A 166 7.75 1.70 6.21
C HIS A 166 6.35 1.26 5.71
N PRO A 167 6.07 -0.05 5.53
CA PRO A 167 4.78 -0.50 4.96
C PRO A 167 3.54 -0.05 5.74
N ASP A 168 3.66 0.17 7.05
CA ASP A 168 2.56 0.68 7.88
C ASP A 168 2.30 2.19 7.69
N GLU A 169 3.24 2.91 7.08
CA GLU A 169 3.19 4.36 6.87
C GLU A 169 2.97 4.73 5.41
N ALA A 170 3.37 3.88 4.46
CA ALA A 170 3.30 4.16 3.04
C ALA A 170 1.90 4.58 2.56
N GLY A 171 0.85 3.91 3.04
CA GLY A 171 -0.54 4.26 2.72
C GLY A 171 -0.98 5.61 3.30
N LEU A 172 -0.42 6.01 4.44
CA LEU A 172 -0.68 7.32 5.04
C LEU A 172 0.07 8.42 4.29
N ILE A 173 1.38 8.22 4.05
CA ILE A 173 2.25 9.17 3.35
C ILE A 173 1.75 9.42 1.93
N GLY A 174 1.35 8.37 1.20
CA GLY A 174 0.85 8.52 -0.16
C GLY A 174 -0.38 9.40 -0.30
N ALA A 175 -1.15 9.62 0.77
CA ALA A 175 -2.36 10.44 0.74
C ALA A 175 -2.08 11.91 0.38
N VAL A 176 -0.88 12.43 0.67
CA VAL A 176 -0.50 13.81 0.32
C VAL A 176 -0.46 14.03 -1.20
N HIS A 177 -0.29 12.97 -1.99
CA HIS A 177 -0.17 13.01 -3.44
C HIS A 177 -1.50 12.83 -4.19
N LEU A 178 -2.60 12.61 -3.48
CA LEU A 178 -3.93 12.48 -4.09
C LEU A 178 -4.46 13.81 -4.66
N MET A 179 -3.86 14.93 -4.27
CA MET A 179 -4.42 16.25 -4.45
C MET A 179 -3.35 17.27 -4.86
N PRO A 180 -3.72 18.34 -5.59
CA PRO A 180 -2.80 19.41 -5.95
C PRO A 180 -2.22 20.12 -4.72
N ARG A 181 -0.97 20.60 -4.85
CA ARG A 181 -0.24 21.23 -3.74
C ARG A 181 -0.92 22.48 -3.19
N TRP A 182 -1.58 23.24 -4.07
CA TRP A 182 -2.22 24.50 -3.69
C TRP A 182 -3.33 24.32 -2.64
N MET A 183 -3.94 23.12 -2.54
CA MET A 183 -4.94 22.82 -1.51
C MET A 183 -4.36 22.76 -0.09
N PHE A 184 -3.04 22.58 0.03
CA PHE A 184 -2.35 22.46 1.31
C PHE A 184 -1.64 23.75 1.72
N LYS A 185 -1.80 24.83 0.94
CA LYS A 185 -1.14 26.11 1.22
C LYS A 185 -1.66 26.67 2.54
N GLY A 186 -0.76 26.93 3.48
CA GLY A 186 -1.08 27.46 4.81
C GLY A 186 -1.31 26.40 5.88
N HIS A 187 -1.23 25.12 5.51
CA HIS A 187 -1.33 23.97 6.41
C HIS A 187 0.00 23.22 6.48
N GLU A 188 0.20 22.49 7.57
CA GLU A 188 1.44 21.74 7.86
C GLU A 188 1.23 20.22 7.80
N VAL A 189 0.00 19.77 8.01
CA VAL A 189 -0.36 18.36 8.10
C VAL A 189 -1.67 18.03 7.40
N ILE A 190 -1.84 16.76 7.04
CA ILE A 190 -3.11 16.17 6.59
C ILE A 190 -3.46 14.97 7.49
N LEU A 191 -4.75 14.70 7.62
CA LEU A 191 -5.25 13.45 8.18
C LEU A 191 -5.26 12.39 7.07
N ALA A 192 -4.68 11.23 7.35
CA ALA A 192 -4.65 10.11 6.41
C ALA A 192 -5.21 8.84 7.05
N VAL A 193 -5.86 8.01 6.24
CA VAL A 193 -6.42 6.72 6.65
C VAL A 193 -5.95 5.64 5.68
N ASP A 194 -5.49 4.52 6.21
CA ASP A 194 -5.17 3.30 5.47
C ASP A 194 -6.01 2.13 6.01
N ILE A 195 -7.02 1.75 5.23
CA ILE A 195 -7.93 0.66 5.59
C ILE A 195 -7.43 -0.61 4.93
N GLY A 196 -6.97 -1.59 5.70
CA GLY A 196 -6.60 -2.91 5.19
C GLY A 196 -7.59 -3.99 5.60
N GLY A 197 -7.43 -5.19 5.05
CA GLY A 197 -8.27 -6.35 5.40
C GLY A 197 -8.08 -6.90 6.83
N THR A 198 -7.23 -6.30 7.66
CA THR A 198 -6.98 -6.74 9.04
C THR A 198 -6.86 -5.57 10.02
N ASN A 199 -6.33 -4.44 9.55
CA ASN A 199 -6.12 -3.26 10.37
C ASN A 199 -6.68 -2.03 9.67
N VAL A 200 -7.20 -1.09 10.46
CA VAL A 200 -7.37 0.31 10.07
C VAL A 200 -6.24 1.10 10.70
N ARG A 201 -5.57 1.93 9.91
CA ARG A 201 -4.61 2.93 10.40
C ARG A 201 -5.15 4.31 10.11
N ALA A 202 -5.01 5.21 11.07
CA ALA A 202 -5.20 6.63 10.87
C ALA A 202 -3.93 7.35 11.33
N GLY A 203 -3.57 8.45 10.68
CA GLY A 203 -2.40 9.21 11.08
C GLY A 203 -2.48 10.66 10.66
N VAL A 204 -1.60 11.45 11.27
CA VAL A 204 -1.32 12.83 10.90
C VAL A 204 -0.02 12.81 10.13
N VAL A 205 -0.05 13.25 8.87
CA VAL A 205 1.12 13.25 7.99
C VAL A 205 1.60 14.69 7.80
N LYS A 206 2.86 14.95 8.14
CA LYS A 206 3.53 16.23 7.88
C LYS A 206 3.95 16.32 6.43
N PHE A 207 3.77 17.51 5.83
CA PHE A 207 4.15 17.76 4.44
C PHE A 207 5.64 18.01 4.24
N GLY A 208 6.47 18.05 5.27
CA GLY A 208 7.89 18.39 5.18
C GLY A 208 8.38 19.11 6.43
N LYS A 209 9.58 19.70 6.36
CA LYS A 209 10.20 20.42 7.48
C LYS A 209 10.01 21.94 7.43
N ASP A 210 9.63 22.47 6.27
CA ASP A 210 9.53 23.90 5.99
C ASP A 210 8.06 24.36 5.88
N ASP A 211 7.83 25.67 5.93
CA ASP A 211 6.50 26.30 5.80
C ASP A 211 5.84 26.08 4.42
N VAL A 212 6.61 25.64 3.43
CA VAL A 212 6.12 25.29 2.09
C VAL A 212 6.01 23.77 2.00
N PRO A 213 4.82 23.21 1.70
CA PRO A 213 4.64 21.76 1.59
C PRO A 213 5.64 21.14 0.61
N ASN A 214 6.50 20.22 1.05
CA ASN A 214 7.42 19.41 0.23
C ASN A 214 7.15 17.92 0.45
N PHE A 215 6.31 17.35 -0.40
CA PHE A 215 5.87 15.96 -0.23
C PHE A 215 6.97 14.91 -0.38
N ALA A 216 8.15 15.27 -0.91
CA ALA A 216 9.29 14.36 -0.90
C ALA A 216 9.80 14.06 0.52
N ASP A 217 9.58 14.98 1.46
CA ASP A 217 9.96 14.85 2.88
C ASP A 217 8.75 14.50 3.77
N ALA A 218 7.63 14.06 3.17
CA ALA A 218 6.43 13.74 3.93
C ALA A 218 6.67 12.57 4.89
N SER A 219 6.16 12.70 6.11
CA SER A 219 6.38 11.73 7.18
C SER A 219 5.19 11.66 8.13
N VAL A 220 4.99 10.49 8.74
CA VAL A 220 3.95 10.30 9.76
C VAL A 220 4.41 10.94 11.07
N TRP A 221 3.67 11.93 11.55
CA TRP A 221 3.94 12.59 12.84
C TRP A 221 3.38 11.79 14.01
N GLU A 222 2.15 11.30 13.87
CA GLU A 222 1.43 10.52 14.87
C GLU A 222 0.51 9.54 14.15
N SER A 223 0.31 8.35 14.73
CA SER A 223 -0.58 7.35 14.14
C SER A 223 -1.31 6.52 15.19
N ALA A 224 -2.48 6.06 14.81
CA ALA A 224 -3.28 5.10 15.55
C ALA A 224 -3.52 3.88 14.67
N ILE A 225 -3.30 2.70 15.23
CA ILE A 225 -3.58 1.42 14.58
C ILE A 225 -4.68 0.70 15.34
N TRP A 226 -5.67 0.20 14.60
CA TRP A 226 -6.72 -0.64 15.13
C TRP A 226 -6.79 -1.93 14.33
N ARG A 227 -6.57 -3.06 15.00
CA ARG A 227 -6.72 -4.40 14.44
C ARG A 227 -8.17 -4.85 14.50
N HIS A 228 -8.98 -4.41 13.53
CA HIS A 228 -10.42 -4.73 13.46
C HIS A 228 -10.71 -6.23 13.34
N ALA A 229 -9.77 -7.01 12.80
CA ALA A 229 -9.90 -8.46 12.69
C ALA A 229 -10.01 -9.16 14.05
N ASP A 230 -9.58 -8.52 15.14
CA ASP A 230 -9.69 -9.08 16.49
C ASP A 230 -11.03 -8.69 17.16
N ASP A 231 -11.75 -7.70 16.61
CA ASP A 231 -12.98 -7.11 17.19
C ASP A 231 -14.26 -7.44 16.38
N GLU A 232 -14.13 -7.91 15.14
CA GLU A 232 -15.23 -8.23 14.19
C GLU A 232 -16.40 -7.22 14.19
N PRO A 233 -16.12 -5.90 14.03
CA PRO A 233 -17.13 -4.86 14.21
C PRO A 233 -18.14 -4.83 13.06
N SER A 234 -19.32 -4.27 13.30
CA SER A 234 -20.24 -3.88 12.23
C SER A 234 -19.67 -2.72 11.39
N ARG A 235 -20.21 -2.51 10.18
CA ARG A 235 -19.82 -1.36 9.34
C ARG A 235 -20.03 -0.03 10.08
N THR A 236 -21.17 0.12 10.76
CA THR A 236 -21.48 1.31 11.57
C THR A 236 -20.46 1.52 12.69
N ALA A 237 -20.18 0.48 13.48
CA ALA A 237 -19.19 0.55 14.55
C ALA A 237 -17.77 0.86 14.03
N THR A 238 -17.46 0.39 12.81
CA THR A 238 -16.19 0.75 12.13
C THR A 238 -16.12 2.24 11.85
N ILE A 239 -17.17 2.84 11.30
CA ILE A 239 -17.18 4.28 11.00
C ILE A 239 -17.10 5.11 12.29
N GLU A 240 -17.82 4.71 13.33
CA GLU A 240 -17.77 5.38 14.64
C GLU A 240 -16.37 5.34 15.24
N LYS A 241 -15.71 4.18 15.23
CA LYS A 241 -14.35 4.02 15.76
C LYS A 241 -13.31 4.75 14.91
N LEU A 242 -13.43 4.72 13.58
CA LEU A 242 -12.57 5.48 12.67
C LEU A 242 -12.72 7.00 12.91
N ALA A 243 -13.95 7.49 13.02
CA ALA A 243 -14.20 8.90 13.32
C ALA A 243 -13.63 9.29 14.69
N ALA A 244 -13.74 8.43 15.71
CA ALA A 244 -13.13 8.66 17.01
C ALA A 244 -11.59 8.73 16.93
N MET A 245 -10.95 7.81 16.19
CA MET A 245 -9.49 7.84 15.96
C MET A 245 -9.06 9.15 15.29
N LEU A 246 -9.78 9.59 14.27
CA LEU A 246 -9.49 10.84 13.55
C LEU A 246 -9.68 12.07 14.45
N ARG A 247 -10.74 12.13 15.26
CA ARG A 247 -10.95 13.25 16.20
C ARG A 247 -9.84 13.31 17.27
N ASP A 248 -9.38 12.17 17.78
CA ASP A 248 -8.24 12.13 18.70
C ASP A 248 -6.95 12.68 18.05
N LEU A 249 -6.69 12.28 16.81
CA LEU A 249 -5.54 12.76 16.03
C LEU A 249 -5.62 14.26 15.72
N ILE A 250 -6.80 14.77 15.36
CA ILE A 250 -7.04 16.21 15.19
C ILE A 250 -6.73 16.96 16.49
N GLY A 251 -7.29 16.51 17.62
CA GLY A 251 -7.05 17.14 18.91
C GLY A 251 -5.59 17.07 19.36
N LYS A 252 -4.84 16.03 18.98
CA LYS A 252 -3.39 15.95 19.20
C LYS A 252 -2.62 16.96 18.34
N ALA A 253 -2.96 17.08 17.06
CA ALA A 253 -2.32 18.03 16.15
C ALA A 253 -2.53 19.48 16.60
N GLU A 254 -3.76 19.83 17.00
CA GLU A 254 -4.10 21.16 17.52
C GLU A 254 -3.35 21.50 18.81
N LYS A 255 -3.27 20.55 19.76
CA LYS A 255 -2.47 20.73 20.99
C LYS A 255 -0.97 20.91 20.71
N ALA A 256 -0.48 20.36 19.60
CA ALA A 256 0.88 20.55 19.14
C ALA A 256 1.07 21.82 18.30
N ASN A 257 0.05 22.67 18.16
CA ASN A 257 0.01 23.86 17.31
C ASN A 257 0.30 23.58 15.83
N LEU A 258 0.02 22.36 15.36
CA LEU A 258 0.08 22.03 13.94
C LEU A 258 -1.20 22.52 13.27
N LYS A 259 -1.09 23.01 12.02
CA LYS A 259 -2.24 23.41 11.20
C LYS A 259 -2.70 22.27 10.30
N PRO A 260 -3.70 21.45 10.67
CA PRO A 260 -4.25 20.46 9.77
C PRO A 260 -4.97 21.13 8.60
N ALA A 261 -4.77 20.58 7.40
CA ALA A 261 -5.64 20.85 6.27
C ALA A 261 -7.03 20.26 6.57
N PRO A 262 -8.13 20.89 6.12
CA PRO A 262 -9.48 20.37 6.29
C PRO A 262 -9.77 19.22 5.33
N ILE A 263 -8.84 18.27 5.24
CA ILE A 263 -8.83 17.20 4.26
C ILE A 263 -8.46 15.89 4.95
N ILE A 264 -9.22 14.85 4.63
CA ILE A 264 -8.90 13.46 5.00
C ILE A 264 -8.62 12.68 3.71
N GLY A 265 -7.39 12.20 3.56
CA GLY A 265 -7.00 11.29 2.49
C GLY A 265 -7.19 9.83 2.89
N ILE A 266 -7.79 9.01 2.04
CA ILE A 266 -8.15 7.63 2.36
C ILE A 266 -7.60 6.66 1.30
N ALA A 267 -6.83 5.69 1.78
CA ALA A 267 -6.46 4.48 1.07
C ALA A 267 -7.46 3.37 1.45
N CYS A 268 -8.25 2.88 0.49
CA CYS A 268 -9.32 1.92 0.71
C CYS A 268 -9.34 0.83 -0.37
N PRO A 269 -9.36 -0.47 0.00
CA PRO A 269 -9.45 -1.58 -0.93
C PRO A 269 -10.69 -1.50 -1.83
N GLY A 270 -10.48 -1.86 -3.09
CA GLY A 270 -11.53 -1.95 -4.10
C GLY A 270 -11.42 -0.91 -5.21
N ILE A 271 -12.42 -0.95 -6.09
CA ILE A 271 -12.57 -0.04 -7.22
C ILE A 271 -13.41 1.14 -6.79
N ILE A 272 -12.76 2.31 -6.74
CA ILE A 272 -13.37 3.53 -6.21
C ILE A 272 -13.97 4.32 -7.37
N LYS A 273 -15.28 4.59 -7.32
CA LYS A 273 -15.97 5.44 -8.29
C LYS A 273 -15.76 6.92 -7.96
N ALA A 274 -16.03 7.78 -8.94
CA ALA A 274 -15.87 9.24 -8.83
C ALA A 274 -16.65 9.88 -7.67
N ASP A 275 -17.79 9.28 -7.29
CA ASP A 275 -18.63 9.73 -6.17
C ASP A 275 -18.18 9.18 -4.80
N GLY A 276 -17.13 8.35 -4.76
CA GLY A 276 -16.62 7.74 -3.54
C GLY A 276 -17.31 6.44 -3.13
N SER A 277 -18.22 5.90 -3.94
CA SER A 277 -18.74 4.54 -3.75
C SER A 277 -17.69 3.48 -4.14
N ILE A 278 -17.75 2.31 -3.51
CA ILE A 278 -16.89 1.17 -3.82
C ILE A 278 -17.67 0.23 -4.73
N GLU A 279 -17.19 0.01 -5.96
CA GLU A 279 -17.88 -0.85 -6.92
C GLU A 279 -17.74 -2.34 -6.60
N ARG A 280 -16.51 -2.75 -6.28
CA ARG A 280 -16.14 -4.13 -5.88
C ARG A 280 -14.77 -4.14 -5.21
N GLY A 281 -14.42 -5.24 -4.54
CA GLY A 281 -13.11 -5.43 -3.90
C GLY A 281 -13.09 -5.07 -2.41
N GLY A 282 -14.25 -4.73 -1.83
CA GLY A 282 -14.45 -4.38 -0.43
C GLY A 282 -14.74 -5.57 0.48
N GLN A 283 -14.71 -6.81 -0.02
CA GLN A 283 -15.09 -8.02 0.72
C GLN A 283 -14.28 -8.28 2.00
N ASN A 284 -13.06 -7.76 2.08
CA ASN A 284 -12.20 -7.92 3.25
C ASN A 284 -12.36 -6.78 4.28
N LEU A 285 -13.29 -5.85 4.05
CA LEU A 285 -13.53 -4.72 4.93
C LEU A 285 -14.46 -5.11 6.10
N PRO A 286 -14.23 -4.56 7.30
CA PRO A 286 -14.93 -4.97 8.52
C PRO A 286 -16.44 -4.73 8.45
N GLY A 287 -17.22 -5.73 8.87
CA GLY A 287 -18.69 -5.64 8.94
C GLY A 287 -19.43 -5.76 7.61
N GLY A 288 -18.72 -5.92 6.48
CA GLY A 288 -19.30 -6.20 5.16
C GLY A 288 -20.15 -5.07 4.57
N ASN A 289 -20.72 -5.34 3.39
CA ASN A 289 -21.63 -4.45 2.64
C ASN A 289 -21.04 -3.08 2.24
N TRP A 290 -19.72 -2.94 2.16
CA TRP A 290 -19.08 -1.68 1.77
C TRP A 290 -19.39 -1.24 0.33
N GLU A 291 -19.80 -2.19 -0.51
CA GLU A 291 -20.18 -2.01 -1.92
C GLU A 291 -21.68 -1.71 -2.10
N SER A 292 -22.43 -1.54 -1.00
CA SER A 292 -23.85 -1.25 -1.07
C SER A 292 -24.11 0.17 -1.58
N ASP A 293 -25.06 0.30 -2.52
CA ASP A 293 -25.55 1.59 -3.02
C ASP A 293 -26.06 2.54 -1.91
N SER A 294 -26.39 2.01 -0.73
CA SER A 294 -26.85 2.79 0.43
C SER A 294 -25.71 3.38 1.26
N PHE A 295 -24.45 3.16 0.88
CA PHE A 295 -23.29 3.53 1.68
C PHE A 295 -22.20 4.24 0.88
N ASN A 296 -21.65 5.28 1.49
CA ASN A 296 -20.56 6.06 0.92
C ASN A 296 -19.63 6.47 2.08
N LEU A 297 -18.42 5.92 2.12
CA LEU A 297 -17.46 6.16 3.20
C LEU A 297 -17.08 7.66 3.30
N PRO A 298 -16.72 8.34 2.20
CA PRO A 298 -16.44 9.79 2.25
C PRO A 298 -17.57 10.60 2.87
N ALA A 299 -18.82 10.39 2.43
CA ALA A 299 -19.99 11.10 2.97
C ALA A 299 -20.23 10.78 4.45
N ALA A 300 -20.04 9.53 4.86
CA ALA A 300 -20.19 9.12 6.25
C ALA A 300 -19.16 9.80 7.16
N LEU A 301 -17.91 9.96 6.70
CA LEU A 301 -16.86 10.64 7.45
C LEU A 301 -17.06 12.16 7.48
N MET A 302 -17.44 12.79 6.37
CA MET A 302 -17.78 14.22 6.35
C MET A 302 -18.95 14.52 7.30
N LYS A 303 -19.94 13.62 7.42
CA LYS A 303 -21.02 13.77 8.40
C LYS A 303 -20.52 13.63 9.85
N ALA A 304 -19.59 12.72 10.09
CA ALA A 304 -19.05 12.48 11.43
C ALA A 304 -18.07 13.58 11.88
N ILE A 305 -17.32 14.16 10.95
CA ILE A 305 -16.30 15.19 11.17
C ILE A 305 -16.62 16.32 10.18
N PRO A 306 -17.61 17.17 10.47
CA PRO A 306 -18.06 18.20 9.52
C PRO A 306 -17.02 19.29 9.29
N GLU A 307 -16.19 19.57 10.28
CA GLU A 307 -15.19 20.65 10.25
C GLU A 307 -13.87 20.15 10.84
N ILE A 308 -12.76 20.70 10.31
CA ILE A 308 -11.41 20.57 10.86
C ILE A 308 -10.85 21.98 10.91
N GLY A 309 -10.53 22.47 12.12
CA GLY A 309 -10.34 23.90 12.32
C GLY A 309 -11.64 24.67 12.04
N ASP A 310 -11.54 25.75 11.26
CA ASP A 310 -12.68 26.62 10.92
C ASP A 310 -13.31 26.30 9.55
N ASP A 311 -12.82 25.26 8.87
CA ASP A 311 -13.19 24.92 7.49
C ASP A 311 -13.94 23.59 7.40
N SER A 312 -14.86 23.49 6.43
CA SER A 312 -15.60 22.25 6.16
C SER A 312 -14.67 21.14 5.68
N THR A 313 -14.84 19.95 6.25
CA THR A 313 -14.04 18.77 5.90
C THR A 313 -14.30 18.32 4.46
N PHE A 314 -13.23 18.11 3.73
CA PHE A 314 -13.20 17.42 2.45
C PHE A 314 -12.57 16.03 2.60
N VAL A 315 -13.09 15.04 1.87
CA VAL A 315 -12.51 13.69 1.87
C VAL A 315 -12.09 13.34 0.46
N MET A 316 -10.88 12.80 0.30
CA MET A 316 -10.39 12.24 -0.95
C MET A 316 -10.05 10.77 -0.73
N MET A 317 -10.54 9.89 -1.60
CA MET A 317 -10.39 8.44 -1.44
C MET A 317 -9.93 7.79 -2.73
N HIS A 318 -8.99 6.86 -2.61
CA HIS A 318 -8.52 6.01 -3.70
C HIS A 318 -8.18 4.60 -3.20
N ASN A 319 -7.92 3.70 -4.13
CA ASN A 319 -7.49 2.33 -3.90
C ASN A 319 -6.25 2.26 -2.99
N ASP A 320 -6.20 1.27 -2.11
CA ASP A 320 -5.10 1.08 -1.15
C ASP A 320 -3.73 0.90 -1.80
N ALA A 321 -3.64 0.05 -2.83
CA ALA A 321 -2.39 -0.15 -3.56
C ALA A 321 -1.97 1.12 -4.32
N VAL A 322 -2.93 1.87 -4.88
CA VAL A 322 -2.66 3.18 -5.49
C VAL A 322 -2.02 4.10 -4.48
N VAL A 323 -2.68 4.36 -3.33
CA VAL A 323 -2.17 5.32 -2.35
C VAL A 323 -0.83 4.87 -1.77
N GLN A 324 -0.65 3.59 -1.45
CA GLN A 324 0.66 3.07 -1.03
C GLN A 324 1.74 3.31 -2.09
N GLY A 325 1.42 3.09 -3.37
CA GLY A 325 2.29 3.39 -4.50
C GLY A 325 2.66 4.87 -4.58
N LEU A 326 1.70 5.79 -4.41
CA LEU A 326 1.95 7.23 -4.49
C LEU A 326 3.03 7.73 -3.51
N SER A 327 3.23 7.04 -2.38
CA SER A 327 4.35 7.34 -1.46
C SER A 327 5.73 7.18 -2.10
N GLN A 328 5.81 6.55 -3.28
CA GLN A 328 7.04 6.28 -3.99
C GLN A 328 7.37 7.32 -5.07
N ILE A 329 6.46 8.25 -5.38
CA ILE A 329 6.69 9.29 -6.39
C ILE A 329 8.06 10.00 -6.23
N PRO A 330 8.52 10.37 -5.01
CA PRO A 330 9.83 11.00 -4.83
C PRO A 330 11.02 10.17 -5.33
N PHE A 331 10.88 8.83 -5.35
CA PHE A 331 11.91 7.86 -5.74
C PHE A 331 11.75 7.33 -7.17
N MET A 332 10.74 7.81 -7.92
CA MET A 332 10.42 7.33 -9.27
C MET A 332 10.72 8.35 -10.36
N ASN A 333 11.42 9.45 -10.04
CA ASN A 333 11.70 10.54 -10.98
C ASN A 333 12.64 10.17 -12.14
N ASP A 334 13.31 9.02 -12.06
CA ASP A 334 14.27 8.49 -13.03
C ASP A 334 13.67 7.46 -14.00
N VAL A 335 12.41 7.08 -13.81
CA VAL A 335 11.67 6.15 -14.67
C VAL A 335 10.43 6.81 -15.24
N SER A 336 9.94 6.32 -16.37
CA SER A 336 8.71 6.78 -17.02
C SER A 336 7.50 5.99 -16.54
N ARG A 337 7.63 4.67 -16.43
CA ARG A 337 6.54 3.75 -16.06
C ARG A 337 6.97 2.83 -14.93
N TRP A 338 6.13 2.74 -13.91
CA TRP A 338 6.43 1.94 -12.73
C TRP A 338 5.15 1.38 -12.14
N ALA A 339 5.28 0.34 -11.32
CA ALA A 339 4.17 -0.31 -10.67
C ALA A 339 4.43 -0.54 -9.19
N VAL A 340 3.37 -0.84 -8.46
CA VAL A 340 3.43 -1.32 -7.08
C VAL A 340 2.70 -2.64 -6.95
N LEU A 341 3.29 -3.55 -6.18
CA LEU A 341 2.71 -4.83 -5.78
C LEU A 341 2.73 -4.91 -4.25
N THR A 342 1.57 -4.99 -3.60
CA THR A 342 1.46 -4.99 -2.13
C THR A 342 1.11 -6.39 -1.64
N ILE A 343 2.07 -7.03 -0.96
CA ILE A 343 1.92 -8.43 -0.52
C ILE A 343 1.37 -8.45 0.92
N GLY A 344 0.08 -8.76 1.03
CA GLY A 344 -0.67 -8.85 2.28
C GLY A 344 -1.53 -10.11 2.35
N THR A 345 -2.79 -9.93 2.77
CA THR A 345 -3.81 -11.00 2.71
C THR A 345 -4.06 -11.43 1.26
N GLY A 346 -4.09 -10.46 0.34
CA GLY A 346 -4.02 -10.69 -1.10
C GLY A 346 -2.82 -9.96 -1.71
N LEU A 347 -2.82 -9.86 -3.04
CA LEU A 347 -1.87 -9.07 -3.82
C LEU A 347 -2.57 -7.80 -4.34
N GLY A 348 -2.37 -6.67 -3.67
CA GLY A 348 -2.79 -5.38 -4.22
C GLY A 348 -1.83 -4.96 -5.34
N ASN A 349 -2.35 -4.24 -6.34
CA ASN A 349 -1.56 -3.83 -7.50
C ASN A 349 -2.03 -2.50 -8.08
N ALA A 350 -1.09 -1.70 -8.57
CA ALA A 350 -1.34 -0.52 -9.38
C ALA A 350 -0.15 -0.23 -10.31
N HIS A 351 -0.43 0.37 -11.46
CA HIS A 351 0.55 0.80 -12.46
C HIS A 351 0.42 2.31 -12.71
N PHE A 352 1.56 2.98 -12.86
CA PHE A 352 1.68 4.41 -12.97
C PHE A 352 2.56 4.81 -14.16
N THR A 353 2.20 5.93 -14.78
CA THR A 353 3.02 6.67 -15.73
C THR A 353 3.30 8.05 -15.15
N ASN A 354 4.58 8.40 -15.01
CA ASN A 354 4.99 9.74 -14.57
C ASN A 354 4.63 10.78 -15.63
N ARG A 355 4.15 11.95 -15.20
CA ARG A 355 3.84 13.05 -16.12
C ARG A 355 5.14 13.79 -16.48
N GLU A 356 5.31 14.08 -17.77
CA GLU A 356 6.50 14.78 -18.25
C GLU A 356 6.61 16.18 -17.61
N GLY A 357 7.82 16.56 -17.18
CA GLY A 357 8.10 17.89 -16.64
C GLY A 357 7.69 18.14 -15.18
N THR A 358 6.90 17.25 -14.56
CA THR A 358 6.53 17.34 -13.14
C THR A 358 7.48 16.52 -12.26
N LYS A 359 8.00 17.11 -11.17
CA LYS A 359 8.79 16.40 -10.15
C LYS A 359 8.15 16.61 -8.79
N ALA A 360 8.13 15.57 -7.96
CA ALA A 360 7.93 15.76 -6.53
C ALA A 360 9.08 16.61 -6.01
N ARG A 361 8.78 17.85 -5.63
CA ARG A 361 9.73 18.84 -5.10
C ARG A 361 9.32 19.26 -3.73
#